data_AF-A0A4Q2VNP8-F1
#
_entry.id   AF-A0A4Q2VNP8-F1
#
_cell.length_a   1.000
_cell.length_b   1.000
_cell.length_c   1.000
_cell.angle_alpha   90.00
_cell.angle_beta   90.00
_cell.angle_gamma   90.00
#
_symmetry.space_group_name_H-M   'P 1'
#
loop_
_entity.id
_entity.type
_entity.pdbx_description
1 polymer ?
#
loop_
_entity_poly.entity_id
_entity_poly.type
_entity_poly.pdbx_seq_one_letter_code
_entity_poly.pdbx_strand_id
1 'polypeptide(L)'
;MYPAYAMGGRGTTLPGITLQEFQQNDGIVNTRSMDGPSTGPVNHGSFTARLAAAATANLKGIYWNLGDNATIDHADQIGVFTDPDTFREVQVMYMLFAELGDRLP
;
A
#
# COMPACT_ATOMS: atom_id res chain seq x y z
N MET A 1 3.42 -24.83 0.99
CA MET A 1 2.45 -24.08 0.17
C MET A 1 2.80 -22.60 0.34
N TYR A 2 3.05 -21.87 -0.73
CA TYR A 2 3.36 -20.44 -0.61
C TYR A 2 2.09 -19.67 -0.17
N PRO A 3 2.16 -18.78 0.83
CA PRO A 3 0.98 -18.08 1.33
C PRO A 3 0.25 -17.30 0.22
N ALA A 4 1.01 -16.71 -0.71
CA ALA A 4 0.49 -16.02 -1.90
C ALA A 4 -0.58 -16.84 -2.66
N TYR A 5 -0.30 -18.11 -2.93
CA TYR A 5 -1.21 -18.99 -3.69
C TYR A 5 -2.36 -19.50 -2.82
N ALA A 6 -2.15 -19.70 -1.52
CA ALA A 6 -3.22 -20.10 -0.61
C ALA A 6 -4.28 -19.00 -0.47
N MET A 7 -3.84 -17.75 -0.42
CA MET A 7 -4.71 -16.57 -0.38
C MET A 7 -5.36 -16.29 -1.74
N GLY A 8 -4.55 -16.23 -2.81
CA GLY A 8 -5.02 -15.95 -4.17
C GLY A 8 -5.86 -17.07 -4.80
N GLY A 9 -5.70 -18.31 -4.34
CA GLY A 9 -6.48 -19.46 -4.80
C GLY A 9 -7.79 -19.68 -4.05
N ARG A 10 -8.12 -18.83 -3.07
CA ARG A 10 -9.37 -18.97 -2.32
C ARG A 10 -10.56 -18.77 -3.25
N GLY A 11 -11.53 -19.67 -3.20
CA GLY A 11 -12.73 -19.66 -4.06
C GLY A 11 -14.01 -19.16 -3.38
N THR A 12 -13.93 -18.60 -2.17
CA THR A 12 -15.09 -18.13 -1.40
C THR A 12 -14.93 -16.67 -0.99
N THR A 13 -16.00 -15.90 -1.14
CA THR A 13 -16.07 -14.50 -0.68
C THR A 13 -16.17 -14.43 0.83
N LEU A 14 -15.64 -13.35 1.41
CA LEU A 14 -15.91 -12.99 2.79
C LEU A 14 -17.07 -11.98 2.84
N PRO A 15 -17.83 -11.90 3.94
CA PRO A 15 -18.82 -10.85 4.11
C PRO A 15 -18.18 -9.47 3.92
N GLY A 16 -18.69 -8.69 2.97
CA GLY A 16 -18.22 -7.33 2.69
C GLY A 16 -16.90 -7.20 1.93
N ILE A 17 -16.32 -8.31 1.43
CA ILE A 17 -15.11 -8.29 0.59
C ILE A 17 -15.32 -9.21 -0.62
N THR A 18 -15.18 -8.66 -1.81
CA THR A 18 -15.28 -9.44 -3.05
C THR A 18 -14.13 -10.45 -3.16
N LEU A 19 -14.34 -11.47 -3.99
CA LEU A 19 -13.30 -12.49 -4.18
C LEU A 19 -12.02 -11.88 -4.72
N GLN A 20 -12.15 -10.97 -5.68
CA GLN A 20 -11.02 -10.30 -6.31
C GLN A 20 -10.22 -9.45 -5.31
N GLU A 21 -10.90 -8.67 -4.46
CA GLU A 21 -10.27 -7.88 -3.40
C GLU A 21 -9.53 -8.75 -2.37
N PHE A 22 -10.05 -9.96 -2.10
CA PHE A 22 -9.37 -10.90 -1.22
C PHE A 22 -8.18 -11.59 -1.92
N GLN A 23 -8.23 -11.85 -3.21
CA GLN A 23 -7.19 -12.64 -3.88
C GLN A 23 -5.90 -11.87 -4.14
N GLN A 24 -5.97 -10.56 -4.37
CA GLN A 24 -4.78 -9.72 -4.51
C GLN A 24 -4.01 -9.64 -3.19
N ASN A 25 -2.70 -9.85 -3.23
CA ASN A 25 -1.83 -9.89 -2.07
C ASN A 25 -0.36 -9.62 -2.44
N ASP A 26 0.45 -9.24 -1.46
CA ASP A 26 1.90 -9.01 -1.58
C ASP A 26 2.72 -10.27 -1.21
N GLY A 27 2.09 -11.44 -1.22
CA GLY A 27 2.69 -12.70 -0.80
C GLY A 27 2.43 -13.07 0.66
N ILE A 28 2.02 -12.13 1.52
CA ILE A 28 1.74 -12.37 2.96
C ILE A 28 0.38 -11.77 3.39
N VAL A 29 0.03 -10.59 2.91
CA VAL A 29 -1.17 -9.84 3.29
C VAL A 29 -2.01 -9.53 2.05
N ASN A 30 -3.34 -9.65 2.15
CA ASN A 30 -4.24 -9.26 1.07
C ASN A 30 -4.20 -7.74 0.86
N THR A 31 -4.13 -7.27 -0.39
CA THR A 31 -4.02 -5.84 -0.73
C THR A 31 -5.16 -5.02 -0.12
N ARG A 32 -6.39 -5.56 -0.10
CA ARG A 32 -7.53 -4.92 0.57
C ARG A 32 -7.29 -4.62 2.06
N SER A 33 -6.42 -5.36 2.74
CA SER A 33 -6.13 -5.16 4.17
C SER A 33 -5.05 -4.10 4.44
N MET A 34 -4.51 -3.44 3.40
CA MET A 34 -3.40 -2.49 3.52
C MET A 34 -3.84 -1.02 3.46
N ASP A 35 -5.07 -0.72 3.03
CA ASP A 35 -5.52 0.66 2.83
C ASP A 35 -5.97 1.37 4.13
N GLY A 36 -6.17 0.61 5.21
CA GLY A 36 -6.63 1.08 6.50
C GLY A 36 -7.82 0.27 7.04
N PRO A 37 -8.33 0.63 8.23
CA PRO A 37 -9.47 -0.07 8.83
C PRO A 37 -10.78 0.23 8.08
N SER A 38 -11.62 -0.80 7.90
CA SER A 38 -12.90 -0.68 7.20
C SER A 38 -13.92 0.25 7.87
N THR A 39 -13.76 0.52 9.16
CA THR A 39 -14.66 1.39 9.94
C THR A 39 -14.08 2.78 10.22
N GLY A 40 -12.87 3.07 9.75
CA GLY A 40 -12.20 4.36 9.97
C GLY A 40 -12.19 5.25 8.73
N PRO A 41 -11.86 6.54 8.88
CA PRO A 41 -11.69 7.42 7.74
C PRO A 41 -10.42 7.03 6.97
N VAL A 42 -10.62 6.50 5.75
CA VAL A 42 -9.56 6.24 4.78
C VAL A 42 -9.72 7.21 3.62
N ASN A 43 -8.63 7.85 3.23
CA ASN A 43 -8.59 8.69 2.05
C ASN A 43 -7.66 8.08 1.00
N HIS A 44 -8.26 7.67 -0.12
CA HIS A 44 -7.56 7.18 -1.30
C HIS A 44 -7.11 8.38 -2.14
N GLY A 45 -5.79 8.60 -2.24
CA GLY A 45 -5.24 9.56 -3.18
C GLY A 45 -3.96 9.07 -3.81
N SER A 46 -3.41 9.86 -4.73
CA SER A 46 -2.13 9.52 -5.35
C SER A 46 -0.96 10.16 -4.62
N PHE A 47 0.13 9.40 -4.62
CA PHE A 47 1.45 9.78 -4.15
C PHE A 47 1.89 11.19 -4.64
N THR A 48 1.70 11.49 -5.93
CA THR A 48 2.23 12.70 -6.59
C THR A 48 1.33 13.92 -6.48
N ALA A 49 0.00 13.77 -6.43
CA ALA A 49 -0.92 14.90 -6.45
C ALA A 49 -0.93 15.69 -5.12
N ARG A 50 -0.61 15.04 -4.00
CA ARG A 50 -0.63 15.67 -2.66
C ARG A 50 0.66 16.38 -2.28
N LEU A 51 1.81 15.96 -2.81
CA LEU A 51 3.08 16.66 -2.65
C LEU A 51 3.00 18.12 -3.16
N ALA A 52 2.10 18.40 -4.11
CA ALA A 52 1.94 19.71 -4.73
C ALA A 52 1.00 20.68 -3.99
N ALA A 53 0.15 20.21 -3.07
CA ALA A 53 -0.85 21.04 -2.42
C ALA A 53 -0.40 21.40 -0.99
N ALA A 54 -0.17 22.68 -0.71
CA ALA A 54 0.07 23.19 0.63
C ALA A 54 -0.97 22.62 1.62
N ALA A 55 -0.47 22.04 2.72
CA ALA A 55 -1.27 21.28 3.67
C ALA A 55 -2.51 22.07 4.13
N THR A 56 -3.70 21.61 3.74
CA THR A 56 -4.96 22.12 4.30
C THR A 56 -5.09 21.67 5.77
N ALA A 57 -5.82 22.43 6.59
CA ALA A 57 -5.89 22.23 8.05
C ALA A 57 -6.49 20.88 8.52
N ASN A 58 -7.00 20.03 7.61
CA ASN A 58 -7.76 18.82 7.93
C ASN A 58 -7.04 17.50 7.53
N LEU A 59 -5.70 17.47 7.56
CA LEU A 59 -4.94 16.28 7.12
C LEU A 59 -4.65 15.24 8.24
N LYS A 60 -5.02 15.53 9.49
CA LYS A 60 -4.71 14.70 10.67
C LYS A 60 -5.87 13.76 11.01
N GLY A 61 -5.57 12.59 11.60
CA GLY A 61 -6.57 11.63 12.08
C GLY A 61 -7.23 10.76 10.99
N ILE A 62 -6.60 10.65 9.81
CA ILE A 62 -7.11 9.91 8.65
C ILE A 62 -6.01 8.94 8.18
N TYR A 63 -6.41 7.74 7.74
CA TYR A 63 -5.52 6.83 7.03
C TYR A 63 -5.39 7.28 5.57
N TRP A 64 -4.16 7.54 5.13
CA TRP A 64 -3.89 7.94 3.75
C TRP A 64 -3.42 6.73 2.95
N ASN A 65 -4.31 6.18 2.12
CA ASN A 65 -3.93 5.18 1.14
C ASN A 65 -3.35 5.89 -0.09
N LEU A 66 -2.08 5.62 -0.38
CA LEU A 66 -1.29 6.28 -1.43
C LEU A 66 -1.23 5.48 -2.74
N GLY A 67 -1.97 4.37 -2.82
CA GLY A 67 -2.01 3.46 -3.97
C GLY A 67 -1.39 2.11 -3.67
N ASP A 68 -1.51 1.21 -4.64
CA ASP A 68 -0.91 -0.12 -4.66
C ASP A 68 0.16 -0.24 -5.75
N ASN A 69 1.05 -1.21 -5.59
CA ASN A 69 2.02 -1.60 -6.61
C ASN A 69 2.01 -3.13 -6.76
N ALA A 70 1.93 -3.62 -8.00
CA ALA A 70 1.88 -5.04 -8.32
C ALA A 70 3.27 -5.69 -8.52
N THR A 71 4.36 -4.91 -8.52
CA THR A 71 5.73 -5.41 -8.75
C THR A 71 6.55 -5.63 -7.48
N ILE A 72 6.04 -5.19 -6.32
CA ILE A 72 6.75 -5.22 -5.03
C ILE A 72 6.02 -6.17 -4.08
N ASP A 73 6.74 -7.17 -3.56
CA ASP A 73 6.20 -8.07 -2.54
C ASP A 73 6.39 -7.53 -1.10
N HIS A 74 5.92 -8.29 -0.10
CA HIS A 74 5.98 -7.89 1.30
C HIS A 74 7.41 -7.61 1.81
N ALA A 75 8.39 -8.38 1.33
CA ALA A 75 9.77 -8.33 1.79
C ALA A 75 10.57 -7.25 1.04
N ASP A 76 10.29 -7.06 -0.25
CA ASP A 76 10.89 -6.03 -1.08
C ASP A 76 10.64 -4.63 -0.53
N GLN A 77 9.45 -4.36 0.02
CA GLN A 77 9.10 -3.04 0.59
C GLN A 77 10.10 -2.52 1.63
N ILE A 78 10.79 -3.42 2.34
CA ILE A 78 11.66 -3.07 3.49
C ILE A 78 13.15 -3.31 3.26
N GLY A 79 13.58 -3.68 2.05
CA GLY A 79 15.01 -3.88 1.82
C GLY A 79 15.45 -5.30 1.52
N VAL A 80 14.56 -6.29 1.60
CA VAL A 80 14.91 -7.70 1.48
C VAL A 80 14.72 -8.12 0.02
N PHE A 81 15.59 -7.58 -0.83
CA PHE A 81 15.46 -7.70 -2.27
C PHE A 81 16.07 -8.97 -2.82
N THR A 82 15.48 -9.44 -3.91
CA THR A 82 16.14 -10.37 -4.84
C THR A 82 16.46 -9.72 -6.18
N ASP A 83 15.79 -8.61 -6.53
CA ASP A 83 15.90 -7.93 -7.82
C ASP A 83 16.49 -6.49 -7.70
N PRO A 84 17.50 -6.11 -8.50
CA PRO A 84 18.10 -4.78 -8.47
C PRO A 84 17.23 -3.62 -8.97
N ASP A 85 16.25 -3.87 -9.85
CA ASP A 85 15.35 -2.83 -10.35
C ASP A 85 14.30 -2.51 -9.28
N THR A 86 13.75 -3.52 -8.61
CA THR A 86 12.90 -3.34 -7.42
C THR A 86 13.61 -2.52 -6.34
N PHE A 87 14.90 -2.75 -6.10
CA PHE A 87 15.69 -1.94 -5.18
C PHE A 87 15.70 -0.45 -5.54
N ARG A 88 15.88 -0.11 -6.82
CA ARG A 88 15.90 1.29 -7.27
C ARG A 88 14.53 1.96 -7.11
N GLU A 89 13.45 1.25 -7.41
CA GLU A 89 12.09 1.74 -7.23
C GLU A 89 11.78 2.02 -5.74
N VAL A 90 12.14 1.07 -4.86
CA VAL A 90 11.97 1.22 -3.42
C VAL A 90 12.82 2.37 -2.86
N GLN A 91 14.04 2.57 -3.36
CA GLN A 91 14.86 3.73 -3.00
C GLN A 91 14.16 5.05 -3.33
N VAL A 92 13.58 5.17 -4.53
CA VAL A 92 12.83 6.38 -4.93
C VAL A 92 11.60 6.57 -4.05
N MET A 93 10.86 5.50 -3.76
CA MET A 93 9.70 5.53 -2.86
C MET A 93 10.08 6.09 -1.47
N TYR A 94 11.16 5.60 -0.86
CA TYR A 94 11.63 6.08 0.45
C TYR A 94 12.07 7.55 0.42
N MET A 95 12.75 7.99 -0.64
CA MET A 95 13.15 9.40 -0.78
C MET A 95 11.93 10.32 -0.84
N LEU A 96 10.90 9.92 -1.57
CA LEU A 96 9.69 10.70 -1.67
C LEU A 96 8.85 10.67 -0.37
N PHE A 97 8.88 9.57 0.39
CA PHE A 97 8.30 9.54 1.75
C PHE A 97 9.05 10.48 2.71
N ALA A 98 10.38 10.57 2.61
CA ALA A 98 11.16 11.51 3.39
C ALA A 98 10.78 12.96 3.06
N GLU A 99 10.63 13.29 1.77
CA GLU A 99 10.15 14.60 1.32
C GLU A 99 8.74 14.92 1.82
N LEU A 100 7.83 13.93 1.85
CA LEU A 100 6.51 14.08 2.45
C LEU A 100 6.62 14.39 3.95
N GLY A 101 7.40 13.59 4.69
CA GLY A 101 7.59 13.76 6.13
C GLY A 101 8.12 15.14 6.52
N ASP A 102 9.06 15.68 5.74
CA ASP A 102 9.63 17.03 5.93
C ASP A 102 8.62 18.16 5.71
N ARG A 103 7.60 17.94 4.88
CA ARG A 103 6.55 18.93 4.56
C ARG A 103 5.36 18.90 5.53
N LEU A 104 5.24 17.89 6.38
CA LEU A 104 4.11 17.79 7.31
C LEU A 104 4.24 18.83 8.44
N PRO A 105 3.15 19.53 8.80
CA PRO A 105 3.14 20.57 9.82
C PRO A 105 3.03 20.08 11.28
#